data_AF-A0A1E5SMJ4-F1
#
_entry.id   AF-A0A1E5SMJ4-F1
#
_cell.length_a   1.000
_cell.length_b   1.000
_cell.length_c   1.000
_cell.angle_alpha   90.00
_cell.angle_beta   90.00
_cell.angle_gamma   90.00
#
_symmetry.space_group_name_H-M   'P 1'
#
loop_
_entity.id
_entity.type
_entity.pdbx_description
1 polymer ?
#
loop_
_entity_poly.entity_id
_entity_poly.type
_entity_poly.pdbx_seq_one_letter_code
_entity_poly.pdbx_strand_id
1 'polypeptide(L)'
;MAKLILIGGVSRSGKSRLAKALQLDLPNAHVFHQDEFVLPDDQIPPIRDRIDWERPESMDWNRLLDAYELANTKYEYIIIEGIFAFSNAKLNQSSDFTVLLTLDKEKFLERRKKEKRWGKEPDWFIEHVWKSHERFHNPHNISPNCELPYPNPADYSEILAQLKS
;
A
#
# COMPACT_ATOMS: atom_id res chain seq x y z
N MET A 1 -19.37 10.93 4.92
CA MET A 1 -17.95 10.55 5.03
C MET A 1 -17.74 9.37 4.12
N ALA A 2 -16.60 9.34 3.41
CA ALA A 2 -16.25 8.27 2.50
C ALA A 2 -15.93 6.99 3.27
N LYS A 3 -16.21 5.82 2.69
CA LYS A 3 -15.72 4.53 3.18
C LYS A 3 -14.23 4.41 2.86
N LEU A 4 -13.38 4.39 3.88
CA LEU A 4 -11.92 4.30 3.74
C LEU A 4 -11.46 2.85 3.68
N ILE A 5 -10.74 2.52 2.61
CA ILE A 5 -10.19 1.20 2.32
C ILE A 5 -8.67 1.32 2.30
N LEU A 6 -7.98 0.53 3.12
CA LEU A 6 -6.51 0.46 3.13
C LEU A 6 -6.05 -0.84 2.47
N ILE A 7 -5.12 -0.75 1.52
CA ILE A 7 -4.56 -1.91 0.82
C ILE A 7 -3.05 -1.96 1.04
N GLY A 8 -2.62 -2.85 1.95
CA GLY A 8 -1.23 -3.08 2.32
C GLY A 8 -0.62 -4.30 1.61
N GLY A 9 0.69 -4.46 1.78
CA GLY A 9 1.44 -5.61 1.26
C GLY A 9 2.78 -5.23 0.62
N VAL A 10 3.64 -6.23 0.39
CA VAL A 10 4.98 -6.01 -0.17
C VAL A 10 4.93 -5.43 -1.58
N SER A 11 6.03 -4.79 -2.01
CA SER A 11 6.20 -4.42 -3.41
C SER A 11 5.95 -5.62 -4.34
N ARG A 12 5.27 -5.38 -5.48
CA ARG A 12 4.89 -6.40 -6.47
C ARG A 12 3.85 -7.44 -6.01
N SER A 13 3.17 -7.25 -4.87
CA SER A 13 2.06 -8.14 -4.45
C SER A 13 0.79 -7.98 -5.30
N GLY A 14 0.55 -6.79 -5.88
CA GLY A 14 -0.62 -6.52 -6.73
C GLY A 14 -1.56 -5.43 -6.21
N LYS A 15 -1.16 -4.71 -5.14
CA LYS A 15 -1.98 -3.66 -4.50
C LYS A 15 -2.60 -2.66 -5.47
N SER A 16 -1.78 -1.99 -6.28
CA SER A 16 -2.27 -1.00 -7.25
C SER A 16 -3.20 -1.60 -8.31
N ARG A 17 -3.08 -2.90 -8.62
CA ARG A 17 -4.02 -3.59 -9.52
C ARG A 17 -5.37 -3.78 -8.83
N LEU A 18 -5.37 -4.25 -7.58
CA LEU A 18 -6.60 -4.39 -6.79
C LEU A 18 -7.29 -3.04 -6.58
N ALA A 19 -6.53 -2.01 -6.19
CA ALA A 19 -7.03 -0.66 -5.98
C ALA A 19 -7.71 -0.09 -7.25
N LYS A 20 -7.08 -0.26 -8.42
CA LYS A 20 -7.66 0.18 -9.70
C LYS A 20 -8.91 -0.61 -10.08
N ALA A 21 -8.94 -1.92 -9.84
CA ALA A 21 -10.13 -2.73 -10.09
C ALA A 21 -11.30 -2.25 -9.23
N LEU A 22 -11.06 -2.08 -7.92
CA LEU A 22 -12.07 -1.55 -7.00
C LEU A 22 -12.54 -0.13 -7.39
N GLN A 23 -11.63 0.74 -7.83
CA GLN A 23 -11.98 2.08 -8.30
C GLN A 23 -12.96 2.07 -9.49
N LEU A 24 -12.82 1.09 -10.38
CA LEU A 24 -13.71 0.96 -11.55
C LEU A 24 -15.11 0.45 -11.16
N ASP A 25 -15.20 -0.41 -10.14
CA ASP A 25 -16.45 -1.09 -9.77
C ASP A 25 -17.20 -0.46 -8.58
N LEU A 26 -16.55 0.43 -7.83
CA LEU A 26 -17.15 1.22 -6.76
C LEU A 26 -17.61 2.59 -7.28
N PRO A 27 -18.82 3.05 -6.94
CA PRO A 27 -19.30 4.35 -7.36
C PRO A 27 -18.49 5.46 -6.69
N ASN A 28 -18.15 6.52 -7.43
CA ASN A 28 -17.47 7.71 -6.91
C ASN A 28 -16.26 7.40 -5.99
N ALA A 29 -15.36 6.54 -6.47
CA ALA A 29 -14.18 6.10 -5.75
C ALA A 29 -12.90 6.85 -6.15
N HIS A 30 -12.06 7.18 -5.17
CA HIS A 30 -10.74 7.76 -5.39
C HIS A 30 -9.63 6.86 -4.85
N VAL A 31 -8.50 6.80 -5.56
CA VAL A 31 -7.33 6.00 -5.16
C VAL A 31 -6.16 6.94 -4.89
N PHE A 32 -5.58 6.83 -3.70
CA PHE A 32 -4.28 7.41 -3.36
C PHE A 32 -3.20 6.33 -3.41
N HIS A 33 -2.20 6.56 -4.26
CA HIS A 33 -1.00 5.74 -4.32
C HIS A 33 0.05 6.35 -3.36
N GLN A 34 0.51 5.59 -2.36
CA GLN A 34 1.51 6.13 -1.40
C GLN A 34 2.79 6.62 -2.09
N ASP A 35 3.18 6.03 -3.22
CA ASP A 35 4.31 6.46 -4.04
C ASP A 35 4.23 7.96 -4.46
N GLU A 36 3.05 8.59 -4.43
CA GLU A 36 2.84 10.02 -4.75
C GLU A 36 3.06 10.96 -3.55
N PHE A 37 3.15 10.40 -2.35
CA PHE A 37 3.25 11.11 -1.06
C PHE A 37 4.56 10.84 -0.35
N VAL A 38 5.63 10.57 -1.10
CA VAL A 38 6.98 10.44 -0.52
C VAL A 38 7.59 11.82 -0.26
N LEU A 39 8.43 11.91 0.76
CA LEU A 39 9.24 13.10 1.00
C LEU A 39 10.26 13.29 -0.15
N PRO A 40 10.76 14.52 -0.35
CA PRO A 40 11.88 14.77 -1.25
C PRO A 40 13.12 13.94 -0.90
N ASP A 41 13.87 13.52 -1.93
CA ASP A 41 15.09 12.71 -1.83
C ASP A 41 16.11 13.22 -0.79
N ASP A 42 16.27 14.55 -0.67
CA ASP A 42 17.22 15.20 0.24
C ASP A 42 16.76 15.18 1.72
N GLN A 43 15.52 14.79 1.98
CA GLN A 43 14.96 14.65 3.33
C GLN A 43 14.94 13.20 3.82
N ILE A 44 15.26 12.24 2.95
CA ILE A 44 15.22 10.82 3.27
C ILE A 44 16.64 10.31 3.50
N PRO A 45 16.95 9.77 4.69
CA PRO A 45 18.26 9.21 4.96
C PRO A 45 18.63 8.09 3.97
N PRO A 46 19.87 8.05 3.49
CA PRO A 46 20.31 6.97 2.63
C PRO A 46 20.52 5.67 3.41
N ILE A 47 20.41 4.55 2.71
CA ILE A 47 20.95 3.26 3.10
C ILE A 47 22.08 2.88 2.15
N ARG A 48 23.31 2.85 2.67
CA ARG A 48 24.53 2.66 1.89
C ARG A 48 24.62 3.72 0.78
N ASP A 49 24.67 3.29 -0.47
CA ASP A 49 24.78 4.10 -1.68
C ASP A 49 23.43 4.50 -2.30
N ARG A 50 22.30 4.27 -1.61
CA ARG A 50 20.94 4.52 -2.13
C ARG A 50 20.06 5.25 -1.13
N ILE A 51 19.00 5.90 -1.60
CA ILE A 51 17.95 6.48 -0.76
C ILE A 51 17.11 5.35 -0.15
N ASP A 52 16.76 5.45 1.14
CA ASP A 52 15.97 4.44 1.85
C ASP A 52 14.47 4.75 1.78
N TRP A 53 13.85 4.44 0.64
CA TRP A 53 12.39 4.55 0.43
C TRP A 53 11.57 3.50 1.20
N GLU A 54 12.23 2.55 1.83
CA GLU A 54 11.60 1.38 2.43
C GLU A 54 11.35 1.60 3.94
N ARG A 55 11.08 2.84 4.35
CA ARG A 55 10.74 3.20 5.73
C ARG A 55 9.50 4.07 5.82
N PRO A 56 8.64 3.91 6.84
CA PRO A 56 7.50 4.81 7.06
C PRO A 56 7.91 6.28 7.16
N GLU A 57 9.11 6.59 7.64
CA GLU A 57 9.64 7.96 7.74
C GLU A 57 9.94 8.59 6.38
N SER A 58 9.98 7.82 5.29
CA SER A 58 10.13 8.38 3.93
C SER A 58 8.84 8.97 3.37
N MET A 59 7.73 8.86 4.10
CA MET A 59 6.41 9.31 3.68
C MET A 59 6.09 10.71 4.23
N ASP A 60 5.55 11.56 3.37
CA ASP A 60 4.88 12.80 3.76
C ASP A 60 3.45 12.49 4.23
N TRP A 61 3.36 12.01 5.47
CA TRP A 61 2.08 11.66 6.09
C TRP A 61 1.13 12.83 6.21
N ASN A 62 1.63 14.05 6.40
CA ASN A 62 0.80 15.24 6.52
C ASN A 62 0.12 15.54 5.19
N ARG A 63 0.88 15.53 4.08
CA ARG A 63 0.32 15.72 2.75
C ARG A 63 -0.70 14.65 2.38
N LEU A 64 -0.47 13.38 2.77
CA LEU A 64 -1.44 12.31 2.56
C LEU A 64 -2.71 12.53 3.38
N LEU A 65 -2.59 12.90 4.66
CA LEU A 65 -3.73 13.17 5.54
C LEU A 65 -4.54 14.37 5.04
N ASP A 66 -3.90 15.46 4.64
CA ASP A 66 -4.59 16.64 4.09
C ASP A 66 -5.34 16.33 2.79
N ALA A 67 -4.73 15.53 1.90
CA ALA A 67 -5.38 15.07 0.68
C ALA A 67 -6.57 14.14 0.98
N TYR A 68 -6.42 13.23 1.95
CA TYR A 68 -7.48 12.36 2.43
C TYR A 68 -8.67 13.17 2.98
N GLU A 69 -8.43 14.14 3.86
CA GLU A 69 -9.50 14.98 4.44
C GLU A 69 -10.29 15.74 3.35
N LEU A 70 -9.59 16.29 2.36
CA LEU A 70 -10.25 16.95 1.22
C LEU A 70 -11.10 15.96 0.40
N ALA A 71 -10.58 14.76 0.16
CA ALA A 71 -11.29 13.71 -0.57
C ALA A 71 -12.48 13.15 0.21
N ASN A 72 -12.40 13.06 1.54
CA ASN A 72 -13.43 12.50 2.42
C ASN A 72 -14.77 13.26 2.35
N THR A 73 -14.74 14.50 1.85
CA THR A 73 -15.93 15.33 1.60
C THR A 73 -16.51 15.19 0.20
N LYS A 74 -15.79 14.57 -0.74
CA LYS A 74 -16.11 14.55 -2.18
C LYS A 74 -16.45 13.16 -2.72
N TYR A 75 -15.84 12.13 -2.14
CA TYR A 75 -15.94 10.76 -2.63
C TYR A 75 -16.80 9.89 -1.72
N GLU A 76 -17.38 8.84 -2.29
CA GLU A 76 -18.09 7.81 -1.51
C GLU A 76 -17.12 6.76 -0.98
N TYR A 77 -16.05 6.47 -1.74
CA TYR A 77 -15.01 5.52 -1.37
C TYR A 77 -13.65 6.14 -1.56
N ILE A 78 -12.76 5.93 -0.60
CA ILE A 78 -11.35 6.29 -0.71
C ILE A 78 -10.53 5.02 -0.50
N ILE A 79 -9.61 4.76 -1.42
CA ILE A 79 -8.69 3.65 -1.36
C ILE A 79 -7.29 4.22 -1.19
N ILE A 80 -6.60 3.87 -0.11
CA ILE A 80 -5.18 4.20 0.07
C ILE A 80 -4.39 2.91 -0.05
N GLU A 81 -3.48 2.85 -1.02
CA GLU A 81 -2.67 1.66 -1.27
C GLU A 81 -1.18 1.97 -1.20
N GLY A 82 -0.41 1.03 -0.62
CA GLY A 82 1.03 1.15 -0.59
C GLY A 82 1.70 0.19 0.39
N ILE A 83 3.03 0.21 0.41
CA ILE A 83 3.83 -0.68 1.26
C ILE A 83 3.73 -0.32 2.75
N PHE A 84 3.28 0.89 3.07
CA PHE A 84 3.07 1.41 4.42
C PHE A 84 1.60 1.74 4.68
N ALA A 85 0.65 1.13 3.96
CA ALA A 85 -0.78 1.45 4.10
C ALA A 85 -1.27 1.37 5.55
N PHE A 86 -0.68 0.48 6.35
CA PHE A 86 -1.03 0.28 7.76
C PHE A 86 -0.07 0.98 8.74
N SER A 87 0.80 1.88 8.32
CA SER A 87 1.78 2.52 9.22
C SER A 87 1.23 3.75 9.96
N ASN A 88 0.17 4.39 9.45
CA ASN A 88 -0.38 5.60 10.07
C ASN A 88 -1.58 5.27 10.98
N ALA A 89 -1.42 5.48 12.28
CA ALA A 89 -2.44 5.14 13.27
C ALA A 89 -3.79 5.85 13.06
N LYS A 90 -3.80 7.09 12.54
CA LYS A 90 -5.05 7.82 12.30
C LYS A 90 -5.85 7.22 11.14
N LEU A 91 -5.17 6.89 10.04
CA LEU A 91 -5.80 6.22 8.90
C LEU A 91 -6.31 4.83 9.30
N ASN A 92 -5.53 4.10 10.09
CA ASN A 92 -5.92 2.79 10.61
C ASN A 92 -7.18 2.85 11.50
N GLN A 93 -7.28 3.85 12.37
CA GLN A 93 -8.46 4.06 13.22
C GLN A 93 -9.70 4.49 12.43
N SER A 94 -9.50 5.13 11.28
CA SER A 94 -10.57 5.66 10.43
C SER A 94 -10.95 4.72 9.30
N SER A 95 -10.26 3.60 9.12
CA SER A 95 -10.50 2.67 8.01
C SER A 95 -11.72 1.80 8.28
N ASP A 96 -12.57 1.66 7.26
CA ASP A 96 -13.74 0.78 7.28
C ASP A 96 -13.42 -0.63 6.75
N PHE A 97 -12.39 -0.74 5.91
CA PHE A 97 -11.97 -2.00 5.33
C PHE A 97 -10.47 -2.05 5.08
N THR A 98 -9.84 -3.19 5.34
CA THR A 98 -8.40 -3.38 5.22
C THR A 98 -8.09 -4.68 4.48
N VAL A 99 -7.22 -4.59 3.49
CA VAL A 99 -6.74 -5.73 2.70
C VAL A 99 -5.22 -5.82 2.81
N LEU A 100 -4.71 -6.95 3.26
CA LEU A 100 -3.28 -7.26 3.23
C LEU A 100 -2.99 -8.26 2.11
N LEU A 101 -2.26 -7.81 1.08
CA LEU A 101 -1.77 -8.72 0.06
C LEU A 101 -0.42 -9.31 0.46
N THR A 102 -0.41 -10.59 0.79
CA THR A 102 0.80 -11.33 1.17
C THR A 102 1.53 -11.87 -0.04
N LEU A 103 2.83 -12.12 0.10
CA LEU A 103 3.65 -12.67 -0.96
C LEU A 103 4.78 -13.42 -0.30
N ASP A 104 5.00 -14.69 -0.65
CA ASP A 104 6.17 -15.40 -0.17
C ASP A 104 7.46 -14.76 -0.71
N LYS A 105 8.55 -14.88 0.06
CA LYS A 105 9.83 -14.25 -0.27
C LYS A 105 10.36 -14.71 -1.63
N GLU A 106 10.21 -15.99 -1.96
CA GLU A 106 10.70 -16.56 -3.21
C GLU A 106 10.05 -15.88 -4.41
N LYS A 107 8.73 -15.72 -4.38
CA LYS A 107 8.00 -15.05 -5.46
C LYS A 107 8.20 -13.55 -5.45
N PHE A 108 8.34 -12.93 -4.28
CA PHE A 108 8.77 -11.54 -4.21
C PHE A 108 10.09 -11.34 -4.98
N LEU A 109 11.10 -12.16 -4.69
CA LEU A 109 12.40 -12.10 -5.36
C LEU A 109 12.25 -12.35 -6.87
N GLU A 110 11.47 -13.36 -7.27
CA GLU A 110 11.20 -13.67 -8.68
C GLU A 110 10.59 -12.47 -9.43
N ARG A 111 9.66 -11.75 -8.79
CA ARG A 111 8.97 -10.59 -9.37
C ARG A 111 9.82 -9.33 -9.34
N ARG A 112 10.50 -9.03 -8.23
CA ARG A 112 11.30 -7.81 -8.06
C ARG A 112 12.53 -7.82 -8.97
N LYS A 113 13.18 -8.97 -9.17
CA LYS A 113 14.31 -9.10 -10.12
C LYS A 113 13.94 -8.83 -11.58
N LYS A 114 12.64 -8.91 -11.93
CA LYS A 114 12.12 -8.58 -13.28
C LYS A 114 11.76 -7.10 -13.43
N GLU A 115 11.77 -6.32 -12.34
CA GLU A 115 11.49 -4.88 -12.37
C GLU A 115 12.62 -4.12 -13.08
N LYS A 116 12.23 -3.12 -13.88
CA LYS A 116 13.18 -2.31 -14.67
C LYS A 116 12.95 -0.81 -14.51
N ARG A 117 11.86 -0.38 -13.87
CA ARG A 117 11.50 1.03 -13.68
C ARG A 117 12.60 1.83 -12.97
N TRP A 118 13.29 1.21 -12.03
CA TRP A 118 14.31 1.83 -11.18
C TRP A 118 15.75 1.44 -11.57
N GLY A 119 15.93 0.90 -12.78
CA GLY A 119 17.19 0.33 -13.21
C GLY A 119 17.56 -0.97 -12.48
N LYS A 120 18.83 -1.35 -12.53
CA LYS A 120 19.32 -2.55 -11.85
C LYS A 120 19.52 -2.27 -10.36
N GLU A 121 18.73 -2.95 -9.53
CA GLU A 121 18.89 -2.94 -8.07
C GLU A 121 19.90 -4.02 -7.65
N PRO A 122 20.85 -3.71 -6.75
CA PRO A 122 21.75 -4.72 -6.21
C PRO A 122 20.98 -5.67 -5.29
N ASP A 123 21.41 -6.94 -5.23
CA ASP A 123 20.72 -7.97 -4.43
C ASP A 123 20.58 -7.57 -2.96
N TRP A 124 21.55 -6.84 -2.41
CA TRP A 124 21.46 -6.35 -1.02
C TRP A 124 20.30 -5.38 -0.81
N PHE A 125 19.95 -4.58 -1.82
CA PHE A 125 18.84 -3.62 -1.73
C PHE A 125 17.50 -4.36 -1.86
N ILE A 126 17.42 -5.35 -2.76
CA ILE A 126 16.23 -6.21 -2.86
C ILE A 126 15.97 -6.95 -1.54
N GLU A 127 17.02 -7.44 -0.88
CA GLU A 127 16.92 -8.03 0.45
C GLU A 127 16.51 -7.01 1.52
N HIS A 128 16.99 -5.76 1.41
CA HIS A 128 16.57 -4.66 2.29
C HIS A 128 15.08 -4.33 2.14
N VAL A 129 14.55 -4.30 0.91
CA VAL A 129 13.11 -4.14 0.65
C VAL A 129 12.31 -5.23 1.36
N TRP A 130 12.74 -6.49 1.27
CA TRP A 130 12.06 -7.60 1.95
C TRP A 130 12.07 -7.45 3.47
N LYS A 131 13.24 -7.19 4.07
CA LYS A 131 13.37 -7.00 5.53
C LYS A 131 12.57 -5.81 6.04
N SER A 132 12.52 -4.74 5.25
CA SER A 132 11.73 -3.57 5.55
C SER A 132 10.24 -3.88 5.49
N HIS A 133 9.79 -4.65 4.50
CA HIS A 133 8.43 -5.16 4.46
C HIS A 133 8.10 -5.97 5.72
N GLU A 134 8.91 -6.96 6.11
CA GLU A 134 8.69 -7.76 7.32
C GLU A 134 8.52 -6.87 8.57
N ARG A 135 9.26 -5.77 8.64
CA ARG A 135 9.21 -4.83 9.77
C ARG A 135 8.03 -3.86 9.75
N PHE A 136 7.64 -3.36 8.58
CA PHE A 136 6.82 -2.16 8.46
C PHE A 136 5.49 -2.34 7.73
N HIS A 137 5.17 -3.54 7.23
CA HIS A 137 3.90 -3.76 6.52
C HIS A 137 2.66 -3.66 7.41
N ASN A 138 2.79 -3.99 8.70
CA ASN A 138 1.71 -3.94 9.69
C ASN A 138 2.23 -3.65 11.11
N PRO A 139 2.85 -2.48 11.36
CA PRO A 139 3.55 -2.18 12.62
C PRO A 139 2.61 -2.03 13.82
N HIS A 140 1.32 -1.79 13.58
CA HIS A 140 0.29 -1.65 14.60
C HIS A 140 -0.49 -2.95 14.85
N ASN A 141 -0.08 -4.07 14.24
CA ASN A 141 -0.74 -5.39 14.37
C ASN A 141 -2.25 -5.36 14.08
N ILE A 142 -2.65 -4.65 13.04
CA ILE A 142 -4.05 -4.63 12.59
C ILE A 142 -4.43 -6.03 12.14
N SER A 143 -5.62 -6.49 12.51
CA SER A 143 -6.23 -7.69 11.93
C SER A 143 -6.92 -7.30 10.62
N PRO A 144 -6.36 -7.64 9.44
CA PRO A 144 -6.96 -7.23 8.18
C PRO A 144 -8.33 -7.89 7.99
N ASN A 145 -9.26 -7.20 7.34
CA ASN A 145 -10.53 -7.82 6.95
C ASN A 145 -10.31 -8.95 5.93
N CYS A 146 -9.32 -8.78 5.05
CA CYS A 146 -8.86 -9.83 4.14
C CYS A 146 -7.33 -9.90 4.13
N GLU A 147 -6.79 -11.11 4.24
CA GLU A 147 -5.37 -11.39 4.04
C GLU A 147 -5.23 -12.43 2.93
N LEU A 148 -4.64 -12.04 1.79
CA LEU A 148 -4.69 -12.83 0.56
C LEU A 148 -3.30 -12.88 -0.12
N PRO A 149 -2.78 -14.05 -0.48
CA PRO A 149 -1.50 -14.15 -1.19
C PRO A 149 -1.62 -13.69 -2.66
N TYR A 150 -2.65 -14.17 -3.37
CA TYR A 150 -2.96 -13.75 -4.73
C TYR A 150 -4.46 -13.71 -4.92
N PRO A 151 -5.08 -12.51 -4.91
CA PRO A 151 -6.51 -12.40 -5.08
C PRO A 151 -6.92 -12.97 -6.44
N ASN A 152 -7.74 -14.02 -6.40
CA ASN A 152 -8.40 -14.60 -7.55
C ASN A 152 -9.77 -13.90 -7.78
N PRO A 153 -10.50 -14.19 -8.88
CA PRO A 153 -11.77 -13.53 -9.16
C PRO A 153 -12.86 -13.74 -8.09
N ALA A 154 -12.85 -14.86 -7.37
CA ALA A 154 -13.77 -15.10 -6.25
C ALA A 154 -13.41 -14.21 -5.05
N ASP A 155 -12.13 -14.14 -4.68
CA ASP A 155 -11.67 -13.25 -3.61
C ASP A 155 -12.03 -11.79 -3.90
N TYR A 156 -11.87 -11.36 -5.17
CA TYR A 156 -12.27 -10.03 -5.61
C TYR A 156 -13.77 -9.79 -5.45
N SER A 157 -14.59 -10.76 -5.88
CA SER A 157 -16.06 -10.68 -5.78
C SER A 157 -16.51 -10.59 -4.32
N GLU A 158 -15.84 -11.31 -3.43
CA GLU A 158 -16.10 -11.28 -1.99
C GLU A 158 -15.73 -9.93 -1.37
N ILE A 159 -14.54 -9.40 -1.66
CA ILE A 159 -14.13 -8.05 -1.23
C ILE A 159 -15.16 -7.03 -1.70
N LEU A 160 -15.54 -7.06 -2.98
CA LEU A 160 -16.48 -6.10 -3.55
C LEU A 160 -17.86 -6.20 -2.90
N ALA A 161 -18.32 -7.41 -2.56
CA ALA A 161 -19.58 -7.61 -1.85
C ALA A 161 -19.55 -7.02 -0.43
N GLN A 162 -18.48 -7.26 0.33
CA GLN A 162 -18.30 -6.69 1.67
C GLN A 162 -18.15 -5.16 1.67
N LEU A 163 -17.59 -4.59 0.60
CA LEU A 163 -17.49 -3.14 0.44
C LEU A 163 -18.84 -2.49 0.13
N LYS A 164 -19.74 -3.18 -0.56
CA LYS A 164 -21.07 -2.68 -0.95
C LYS A 164 -22.17 -2.95 0.08
N SER A 165 -21.95 -3.85 1.04
CA SER A 165 -22.80 -4.02 2.22
C SER A 165 -22.60 -2.91 3.23
#